data_AF-A0A3M1TER0-F1
#
_entry.id   AF-A0A3M1TER0-F1
#
_cell.length_a   1.000
_cell.length_b   1.000
_cell.length_c   1.000
_cell.angle_alpha   90.00
_cell.angle_beta   90.00
_cell.angle_gamma   90.00
#
_symmetry.space_group_name_H-M   'P 1'
#
loop_
_entity.id
_entity.type
_entity.pdbx_description
1 polymer ?
#
loop_
_entity_poly.entity_id
_entity_poly.type
_entity_poly.pdbx_seq_one_letter_code
_entity_poly.pdbx_strand_id
1 'polypeptide(L)'
;MASPPTAPRRCGPCQACCTAYPIEGLLEESPRWVPCHHRKAQGCSVYPRRPDGCATFRCAWLDGWGSEGQRPDLLGLLVEFLPARPRIGLGERAIATELAPQAAARGDAREALRTLHAAGRAVYLVPYRARGFETLGRPWPAPG
;
A
#
# COMPACT_ATOMS: atom_id res chain seq x y z
N MET A 1 -21.03 7.76 7.98
CA MET A 1 -19.74 7.73 8.70
C MET A 1 -19.60 6.31 9.26
N ALA A 2 -18.63 5.52 8.79
CA ALA A 2 -18.47 4.16 9.29
C ALA A 2 -17.76 4.20 10.65
N SER A 3 -18.35 3.59 11.68
CA SER A 3 -17.72 3.36 12.99
C SER A 3 -16.41 2.58 12.84
N PRO A 4 -15.41 2.79 13.72
CA PRO A 4 -14.20 1.99 13.70
C PRO A 4 -14.54 0.52 14.01
N PRO A 5 -13.93 -0.45 13.32
CA PRO A 5 -14.11 -1.86 13.67
C PRO A 5 -13.57 -2.11 15.09
N THR A 6 -14.37 -2.80 15.90
CA THR A 6 -14.14 -3.06 17.33
C THR A 6 -13.05 -4.11 17.60
N ALA A 7 -12.36 -4.62 16.57
CA ALA A 7 -11.28 -5.59 16.68
C ALA A 7 -10.14 -5.25 15.71
N PRO A 8 -8.86 -5.53 16.08
CA PRO A 8 -7.73 -5.30 15.18
C PRO A 8 -7.89 -6.16 13.91
N ARG A 9 -7.72 -5.52 12.75
CA ARG A 9 -7.77 -6.20 11.45
C ARG A 9 -6.66 -7.24 11.32
N ARG A 10 -6.96 -8.29 10.57
CA ARG A 10 -6.01 -9.35 10.19
C ARG A 10 -5.89 -9.37 8.67
N CYS A 11 -4.70 -9.67 8.15
CA CYS A 11 -4.47 -9.73 6.71
C CYS A 11 -5.37 -10.75 5.99
N GLY A 12 -5.79 -11.81 6.68
CA GLY A 12 -6.54 -12.91 6.08
C GLY A 12 -5.75 -13.51 4.91
N PRO A 13 -6.33 -13.60 3.70
CA PRO A 13 -5.64 -14.12 2.53
C PRO A 13 -4.70 -13.11 1.86
N CYS A 14 -4.72 -11.83 2.25
CA CYS A 14 -3.94 -10.80 1.60
C CYS A 14 -2.43 -11.01 1.81
N GLN A 15 -1.69 -11.01 0.70
CA GLN A 15 -0.21 -11.12 0.66
C GLN A 15 0.43 -9.98 -0.15
N ALA A 16 -0.27 -8.86 -0.32
CA ALA A 16 0.16 -7.76 -1.20
C ALA A 16 1.56 -7.22 -0.84
N CYS A 17 1.86 -7.03 0.44
CA CYS A 17 3.15 -6.55 0.90
C CYS A 17 4.32 -7.48 0.54
N CYS A 18 4.08 -8.80 0.42
CA CYS A 18 5.08 -9.78 0.01
C CYS A 18 5.47 -9.70 -1.46
N THR A 19 4.71 -8.97 -2.29
CA THR A 19 5.07 -8.65 -3.67
C THR A 19 5.50 -7.20 -3.78
N ALA A 20 4.99 -6.35 -2.89
CA ALA A 20 5.06 -4.91 -3.07
C ALA A 20 6.43 -4.32 -2.74
N TYR A 21 7.06 -4.75 -1.67
CA TYR A 21 8.26 -4.07 -1.18
C TYR A 21 9.52 -4.91 -1.32
N PRO A 22 10.63 -4.26 -1.68
CA PRO A 22 11.92 -4.79 -1.28
C PRO A 22 12.02 -4.82 0.24
N ILE A 23 12.48 -5.94 0.79
CA ILE A 23 12.84 -6.01 2.20
C ILE A 23 14.33 -5.68 2.28
N GLU A 24 14.67 -4.67 3.07
CA GLU A 24 16.06 -4.30 3.32
C GLU A 24 16.82 -5.52 3.89
N GLY A 25 18.01 -5.79 3.34
CA GLY A 25 18.81 -6.96 3.69
C GLY A 25 18.40 -8.27 3.00
N LEU A 26 17.27 -8.32 2.26
CA LEU A 26 16.79 -9.50 1.51
C LEU A 26 16.33 -9.15 0.09
N LEU A 27 17.03 -8.24 -0.59
CA LEU A 27 16.61 -7.75 -1.90
C LEU A 27 16.52 -8.85 -2.97
N GLU A 28 17.39 -9.86 -2.89
CA GLU A 28 17.37 -11.02 -3.80
C GLU A 28 16.15 -11.93 -3.54
N GLU A 29 15.74 -12.08 -2.28
CA GLU A 29 14.65 -12.96 -1.87
C GLU A 29 13.27 -12.29 -1.93
N SER A 30 13.23 -10.96 -1.87
CA SER A 30 12.01 -10.17 -1.96
C SER A 30 12.23 -8.97 -2.88
N PRO A 31 12.35 -9.18 -4.20
CA PRO A 31 12.46 -8.07 -5.13
C PRO A 31 11.13 -7.32 -5.23
N ARG A 32 11.21 -6.02 -5.52
CA ARG A 32 10.01 -5.20 -5.77
C ARG A 32 9.18 -5.75 -6.93
N TRP A 33 7.88 -5.89 -6.73
CA TRP A 33 6.88 -6.42 -7.68
C TRP A 33 7.11 -7.88 -8.11
N VAL A 34 7.94 -8.61 -7.38
CA VAL A 34 8.11 -10.05 -7.52
C VAL A 34 7.65 -10.69 -6.22
N PRO A 35 6.84 -11.76 -6.25
CA PRO A 35 6.49 -12.45 -5.03
C PRO A 35 7.74 -12.89 -4.26
N CYS A 36 7.82 -12.53 -2.98
CA CYS A 36 8.89 -12.99 -2.10
C CYS A 36 9.03 -14.51 -2.13
N HIS A 37 10.27 -15.00 -2.10
CA HIS A 37 10.62 -16.42 -2.13
C HIS A 37 9.90 -17.24 -1.03
N HIS A 38 9.69 -16.64 0.14
CA HIS A 38 9.04 -17.32 1.27
C HIS A 38 7.50 -17.33 1.20
N ARG A 39 6.90 -16.69 0.18
CA ARG A 39 5.45 -16.66 -0.01
C ARG A 39 4.94 -18.05 -0.39
N LYS A 40 3.89 -18.52 0.29
CA LYS A 40 3.15 -19.75 -0.06
C LYS A 40 1.73 -19.41 -0.52
N ALA A 41 0.95 -20.41 -0.91
CA ALA A 41 -0.46 -20.22 -1.26
C ALA A 41 -1.25 -19.50 -0.15
N GLN A 42 -0.88 -19.77 1.11
CA GLN A 42 -1.40 -19.10 2.28
C GLN A 42 -0.23 -18.74 3.22
N GLY A 43 -0.01 -17.45 3.44
CA GLY A 43 1.00 -16.96 4.38
C GLY A 43 2.45 -17.08 3.91
N CYS A 44 3.37 -17.15 4.89
CA CYS A 44 4.82 -17.13 4.71
C CYS A 44 5.44 -18.38 5.36
N SER A 45 6.34 -19.08 4.65
CA SER A 45 6.98 -20.31 5.15
C SER A 45 7.91 -20.09 6.35
N VAL A 46 8.34 -18.84 6.59
CA VAL A 46 9.20 -18.47 7.72
C VAL A 46 8.53 -17.46 8.65
N TYR A 47 7.19 -17.40 8.68
CA TYR A 47 6.45 -16.35 9.41
C TYR A 47 6.92 -16.12 10.87
N PRO A 48 7.20 -17.15 11.70
CA PRO A 48 7.70 -16.96 13.06
C PRO A 48 9.10 -16.32 13.13
N ARG A 49 9.89 -16.45 12.06
CA ARG A 49 11.28 -15.95 11.93
C ARG A 49 11.39 -14.87 10.87
N ARG A 50 10.28 -14.18 10.56
CA ARG A 50 10.26 -13.17 9.51
C ARG A 50 11.20 -12.00 9.89
N PRO A 51 11.92 -11.40 8.92
CA PRO A 51 12.81 -10.28 9.19
C PRO A 51 12.06 -9.07 9.75
N ASP A 52 12.79 -8.16 10.39
CA ASP A 52 12.23 -6.96 11.03
C ASP A 52 11.38 -6.11 10.09
N GLY A 53 11.81 -5.93 8.84
CA GLY A 53 11.03 -5.23 7.82
C GLY A 53 9.65 -5.85 7.59
N CYS A 54 9.52 -7.18 7.59
CA CYS A 54 8.23 -7.87 7.55
C CYS A 54 7.49 -7.85 8.88
N ALA A 55 8.21 -7.93 10.00
CA ALA A 55 7.62 -8.04 11.33
C ALA A 55 6.95 -6.74 11.78
N THR A 56 7.50 -5.61 11.36
CA THR A 56 7.09 -4.26 11.78
C THR A 56 6.18 -3.56 10.77
N PHE A 57 6.18 -3.99 9.50
CA PHE A 57 5.36 -3.37 8.48
C PHE A 57 3.85 -3.55 8.74
N ARG A 58 3.12 -2.44 8.61
CA ARG A 58 1.65 -2.40 8.65
C ARG A 58 1.15 -1.44 7.56
N CYS A 59 0.20 -1.90 6.76
CA CYS A 59 -0.42 -1.06 5.73
C CYS A 59 -1.60 -0.27 6.32
N ALA A 60 -1.99 0.82 5.64
CA ALA A 60 -3.08 1.69 6.09
C ALA A 60 -4.38 0.91 6.34
N TRP A 61 -4.69 -0.08 5.51
CA TRP A 61 -5.87 -0.94 5.73
C TRP A 61 -5.77 -1.73 7.03
N LEU A 62 -4.60 -2.33 7.32
CA LEU A 62 -4.40 -3.09 8.56
C LEU A 62 -4.48 -2.19 9.80
N ASP A 63 -4.13 -0.91 9.64
CA ASP A 63 -4.26 0.15 10.65
C ASP A 63 -5.64 0.81 10.72
N GLY A 64 -6.63 0.27 9.99
CA GLY A 64 -8.03 0.65 10.13
C GLY A 64 -8.55 1.64 9.08
N TRP A 65 -7.75 2.04 8.10
CA TRP A 65 -8.22 2.87 7.00
C TRP A 65 -9.05 2.08 5.97
N GLY A 66 -10.06 2.73 5.40
CA GLY A 66 -10.90 2.17 4.34
C GLY A 66 -11.86 1.07 4.83
N SER A 67 -12.65 0.53 3.91
CA SER A 67 -13.59 -0.57 4.13
C SER A 67 -12.95 -1.95 3.88
N GLU A 68 -13.69 -3.02 4.14
CA GLU A 68 -13.23 -4.40 3.85
C GLU A 68 -12.95 -4.62 2.35
N GLY A 69 -13.73 -3.99 1.47
CA GLY A 69 -13.49 -4.02 0.02
C GLY A 69 -12.24 -3.27 -0.43
N GLN A 70 -11.64 -2.48 0.47
CA GLN A 70 -10.41 -1.73 0.22
C GLN A 70 -9.16 -2.46 0.75
N ARG A 71 -9.28 -3.75 1.11
CA ARG A 71 -8.13 -4.60 1.41
C ARG A 71 -7.19 -4.66 0.19
N PRO A 72 -5.86 -4.60 0.34
CA PRO A 72 -4.96 -4.38 -0.80
C PRO A 72 -5.09 -5.36 -1.98
N ASP A 73 -5.28 -6.65 -1.70
CA ASP A 73 -5.51 -7.70 -2.71
C ASP A 73 -6.82 -7.52 -3.50
N LEU A 74 -7.82 -6.84 -2.92
CA LEU A 74 -9.09 -6.54 -3.57
C LEU A 74 -9.06 -5.20 -4.33
N LEU A 75 -8.45 -4.19 -3.69
CA LEU A 75 -8.36 -2.83 -4.21
C LEU A 75 -7.34 -2.71 -5.35
N GLY A 76 -6.32 -3.57 -5.36
CA GLY A 76 -5.18 -3.46 -6.29
C GLY A 76 -4.17 -2.36 -5.90
N LEU A 77 -4.37 -1.71 -4.75
CA LEU A 77 -3.47 -0.71 -4.19
C LEU A 77 -3.00 -1.11 -2.79
N LEU A 78 -1.70 -1.04 -2.55
CA LEU A 78 -1.14 -1.10 -1.21
C LEU A 78 -0.87 0.32 -0.72
N VAL A 79 -1.60 0.75 0.31
CA VAL A 79 -1.52 2.11 0.85
C VAL A 79 -0.72 2.12 2.16
N GLU A 80 0.21 3.05 2.27
CA GLU A 80 0.97 3.37 3.48
C GLU A 80 0.73 4.81 3.89
N PHE A 81 0.66 5.08 5.19
CA PHE A 81 0.64 6.44 5.71
C PHE A 81 2.01 6.82 6.26
N LEU A 82 2.49 7.98 5.82
CA LEU A 82 3.67 8.61 6.38
C LEU A 82 3.22 9.76 7.28
N PRO A 83 3.75 9.82 8.52
CA PRO A 83 3.35 10.86 9.46
C PRO A 83 3.76 12.25 8.97
N ALA A 84 3.08 13.26 9.49
CA ALA A 84 3.46 14.64 9.32
C ALA A 84 4.86 14.91 9.90
N ARG A 85 5.61 15.79 9.24
CA ARG A 85 6.89 16.31 9.71
C ARG A 85 6.81 17.84 9.76
N PRO A 86 6.18 18.42 10.80
CA PRO A 86 5.88 19.85 10.86
C PRO A 86 7.13 20.73 10.88
N ARG A 87 8.26 20.23 11.41
CA ARG A 87 9.54 20.95 11.43
C ARG A 87 10.05 21.37 10.04
N ILE A 88 9.64 20.65 9.00
CA ILE A 88 9.98 20.93 7.60
C ILE A 88 8.75 21.21 6.75
N GLY A 89 7.61 21.56 7.37
CA GLY A 89 6.38 21.93 6.67
C GLY A 89 5.68 20.80 5.91
N LEU A 90 5.98 19.53 6.21
CA LEU A 90 5.33 18.40 5.54
C LEU A 90 4.12 17.89 6.34
N GLY A 91 2.95 17.86 5.70
CA GLY A 91 1.73 17.25 6.25
C GLY A 91 1.76 15.71 6.22
N GLU A 92 0.66 15.11 6.66
CA GLU A 92 0.42 13.67 6.46
C GLU A 92 0.43 13.33 4.97
N ARG A 93 1.00 12.17 4.63
CA ARG A 93 1.12 11.72 3.25
C ARG A 93 0.65 10.29 3.14
N ALA A 94 0.15 9.93 1.97
CA ALA A 94 -0.13 8.55 1.62
C ALA A 94 0.78 8.14 0.45
N ILE A 95 1.37 6.96 0.53
CA ILE A 95 1.96 6.28 -0.62
C ILE A 95 0.97 5.21 -1.04
N ALA A 96 0.52 5.25 -2.29
CA ALA A 96 -0.34 4.24 -2.88
C ALA A 96 0.44 3.50 -3.96
N THR A 97 0.73 2.24 -3.74
CA THR A 97 1.49 1.39 -4.65
C THR A 97 0.53 0.55 -5.49
N GLU A 98 0.65 0.58 -6.82
CA GLU A 98 -0.11 -0.34 -7.68
C GLU A 98 0.44 -1.76 -7.59
N LEU A 99 -0.47 -2.72 -7.43
CA LEU A 99 -0.17 -4.16 -7.36
C LEU A 99 -0.33 -4.88 -8.71
N ALA A 100 -0.91 -4.19 -9.69
CA ALA A 100 -1.09 -4.64 -11.06
C ALA A 100 -1.08 -3.43 -12.00
N PRO A 101 -0.79 -3.60 -13.30
CA PRO A 101 -0.85 -2.51 -14.27
C PRO A 101 -2.19 -1.78 -14.20
N GLN A 102 -2.16 -0.45 -14.05
CA GLN A 102 -3.34 0.42 -14.07
C GLN A 102 -4.40 0.10 -12.99
N ALA A 103 -4.02 -0.55 -11.89
CA ALA A 103 -4.92 -0.80 -10.76
C ALA A 103 -5.56 0.51 -10.24
N ALA A 104 -4.83 1.62 -10.21
CA ALA A 104 -5.33 2.93 -9.80
C ALA A 104 -6.41 3.51 -10.74
N ALA A 105 -6.50 3.02 -11.99
CA ALA A 105 -7.49 3.49 -12.94
C ALA A 105 -8.88 2.93 -12.68
N ARG A 106 -9.00 1.79 -11.98
CA ARG A 106 -10.28 1.19 -11.57
C ARG A 106 -11.10 2.15 -10.72
N GLY A 107 -12.43 2.07 -10.82
CA GLY A 107 -13.33 3.01 -10.15
C GLY A 107 -13.17 3.04 -8.63
N ASP A 108 -13.07 1.87 -8.00
CA ASP A 108 -12.91 1.73 -6.55
C ASP A 108 -11.54 2.21 -6.03
N ALA A 109 -10.47 1.86 -6.72
CA ALA A 109 -9.11 2.32 -6.43
C ALA A 109 -8.98 3.84 -6.60
N ARG A 110 -9.51 4.38 -7.71
CA ARG A 110 -9.52 5.82 -7.98
C ARG A 110 -10.28 6.59 -6.91
N GLU A 111 -11.42 6.08 -6.47
CA GLU A 111 -12.21 6.71 -5.42
C GLU A 111 -11.50 6.69 -4.07
N ALA A 112 -10.80 5.59 -3.75
CA ALA A 112 -9.97 5.50 -2.56
C ALA A 112 -8.86 6.57 -2.56
N LEU A 113 -8.17 6.77 -3.70
CA LEU A 113 -7.15 7.80 -3.88
C LEU A 113 -7.72 9.22 -3.71
N ARG A 114 -8.90 9.49 -4.29
CA ARG A 114 -9.59 10.78 -4.10
C ARG A 114 -9.95 11.04 -2.65
N THR A 115 -10.46 10.03 -1.95
CA THR A 115 -10.80 10.14 -0.52
C THR A 115 -9.57 10.48 0.32
N LEU A 116 -8.42 9.86 0.04
CA LEU A 116 -7.16 10.18 0.69
C LEU A 116 -6.75 11.63 0.46
N HIS A 117 -6.83 12.09 -0.79
CA HIS A 117 -6.48 13.45 -1.17
C HIS A 117 -7.43 14.50 -0.54
N ALA A 118 -8.74 14.25 -0.60
CA ALA A 118 -9.77 15.11 -0.01
C ALA A 118 -9.63 15.25 1.52
N ALA A 119 -9.02 14.26 2.18
CA ALA A 119 -8.67 14.33 3.60
C ALA A 119 -7.41 15.18 3.90
N GLY A 120 -6.93 15.98 2.93
CA GLY A 120 -5.80 16.88 3.09
C GLY A 120 -4.43 16.21 3.00
N ARG A 121 -4.36 14.96 2.55
CA ARG A 121 -3.10 14.23 2.40
C ARG A 121 -2.52 14.46 1.01
N ALA A 122 -1.22 14.70 0.94
CA ALA A 122 -0.50 14.51 -0.32
C ALA A 122 -0.43 13.00 -0.62
N VAL A 123 -0.84 12.61 -1.83
CA VAL A 123 -0.88 11.20 -2.25
C VAL A 123 0.15 10.96 -3.36
N TYR A 124 1.08 10.05 -3.09
CA TYR A 124 2.09 9.61 -4.04
C TYR A 124 1.68 8.25 -4.60
N LEU A 125 1.28 8.21 -5.87
CA LEU A 125 1.00 6.97 -6.57
C LEU A 125 2.32 6.38 -7.07
N VAL A 126 2.58 5.11 -6.80
CA VAL A 126 3.70 4.39 -7.40
C VAL A 126 3.14 3.43 -8.44
N PRO A 127 3.27 3.76 -9.74
CA PRO A 127 2.73 2.92 -10.80
C PRO A 127 3.42 1.57 -10.85
N TYR A 128 2.69 0.55 -11.32
CA TYR A 128 3.20 -0.80 -11.36
C TYR A 128 4.46 -0.89 -12.26
N ARG A 129 5.55 -1.42 -11.69
CA ARG A 129 6.88 -1.53 -12.34
C ARG A 129 7.53 -0.21 -12.78
N ALA A 130 7.03 0.94 -12.34
CA ALA A 130 7.73 2.20 -12.52
C ALA A 130 8.97 2.31 -11.62
N ARG A 131 9.99 3.01 -12.11
CA ARG A 131 11.19 3.37 -11.31
C ARG A 131 10.98 4.58 -10.39
N GLY A 132 9.81 5.22 -10.44
CA GLY A 132 9.49 6.46 -9.71
C GLY A 132 8.03 6.50 -9.26
N PHE A 133 7.60 7.65 -8.74
CA PHE A 133 6.23 7.90 -8.28
C PHE A 133 5.63 9.11 -9.00
N GLU A 134 4.30 9.13 -9.08
CA GLU A 134 3.49 10.25 -9.54
C GLU A 134 2.84 10.92 -8.33
N THR A 135 2.75 12.25 -8.32
CA THR A 135 2.09 12.98 -7.23
C THR A 135 0.69 13.37 -7.67
N LEU A 136 -0.33 12.90 -6.94
CA LEU A 136 -1.72 13.34 -7.14
C LEU A 136 -1.85 14.76 -6.58
N GLY A 137 -2.00 15.74 -7.48
CA GLY A 137 -2.03 17.18 -7.13
C GLY A 137 -1.43 18.11 -8.19
N ARG A 138 -0.70 17.58 -9.18
CA ARG A 138 -0.54 18.20 -10.52
C ARG A 138 -1.47 17.46 -11.49
N PRO A 139 -2.01 18.10 -12.54
CA PRO A 139 -2.97 17.46 -13.44
C PRO A 139 -2.44 16.10 -13.89
N TRP A 140 -3.24 15.06 -13.61
CA TRP A 140 -3.04 13.70 -14.07
C TRP A 140 -2.80 13.72 -15.59
N PRO A 141 -1.75 13.07 -16.15
CA PRO A 141 -1.65 12.98 -17.59
C PRO A 141 -2.88 12.20 -18.07
N ALA A 142 -3.75 12.89 -18.82
CA ALA A 142 -4.75 12.20 -19.61
C ALA A 142 -4.03 11.17 -20.48
N PRO A 143 -4.59 9.97 -20.70
CA PRO A 143 -4.03 9.07 -21.69
C PRO A 143 -3.94 9.83 -23.02
N GLY A 144 -2.72 9.89 -23.58
CA GLY A 144 -2.51 10.30 -24.96
C GLY A 144 -2.95 9.19 -25.91
#